data_AF-S7VPV8-F1
#
_entry.id   AF-S7VPV8-F1
#
_cell.length_a   1.000
_cell.length_b   1.000
_cell.length_c   1.000
_cell.angle_alpha   90.00
_cell.angle_beta   90.00
_cell.angle_gamma   90.00
#
_symmetry.space_group_name_H-M   'P 1'
#
loop_
_entity.id
_entity.type
_entity.pdbx_description
1 polymer ?
#
loop_
_entity_poly.entity_id
_entity_poly.type
_entity_poly.pdbx_seq_one_letter_code
_entity_poly.pdbx_strand_id
1 'polypeptide(L)'
;MKKTLSLLLFLFTIVAFSQQQYQSLLWKITGNGLKKPSYLYGTMHVSKKVAFRLDDVFYKALDQSDCIALESDPTTWPGFNYEMMLGQMAAYTNYNDNFYTNLFKLTHPEEMAIRGSVRMDNNAVNAYLYRKSSSSDNFEEETYLDMFIFQAGKKTIKKYMP
;
A
#
# COMPACT_ATOMS: atom_id res chain seq x y z
N MET A 1 -23.80 35.92 -45.38
CA MET A 1 -22.59 35.09 -45.15
C MET A 1 -21.95 35.32 -43.78
N LYS A 2 -21.70 36.57 -43.32
CA LYS A 2 -21.13 36.81 -41.97
C LYS A 2 -22.05 36.35 -40.82
N LYS A 3 -23.36 36.58 -40.92
CA LYS A 3 -24.35 36.17 -39.90
C LYS A 3 -24.52 34.65 -39.79
N THR A 4 -24.46 33.93 -40.91
CA THR A 4 -24.52 32.46 -40.93
C THR A 4 -23.26 31.82 -40.37
N LEU A 5 -22.10 32.45 -40.59
CA LEU A 5 -20.83 32.00 -40.01
C LEU A 5 -20.79 32.20 -38.47
N SER A 6 -21.28 33.34 -37.97
CA SER A 6 -21.41 33.55 -36.50
C SER A 6 -22.35 32.54 -35.85
N LEU A 7 -23.45 32.18 -36.51
CA LEU A 7 -24.42 31.22 -35.98
C LEU A 7 -23.84 29.80 -35.93
N LEU A 8 -23.05 29.42 -36.94
CA LEU A 8 -22.34 28.15 -36.96
C LEU A 8 -21.25 28.07 -35.87
N LEU A 9 -20.54 29.18 -35.63
CA LEU A 9 -19.51 29.26 -34.58
C LEU A 9 -20.13 29.14 -33.17
N PHE A 10 -21.30 29.73 -32.95
CA PHE A 10 -22.04 29.63 -31.69
C PHE A 10 -22.60 28.21 -31.45
N LEU A 11 -23.02 27.53 -32.52
CA LEU A 11 -23.45 26.13 -32.42
C LEU A 11 -22.30 25.20 -32.06
N PHE A 12 -21.08 25.48 -32.54
CA PHE A 12 -19.88 24.69 -32.26
C PHE A 12 -19.47 24.73 -30.78
N THR A 13 -19.67 25.86 -30.10
CA THR A 13 -19.37 25.99 -28.66
C THR A 13 -20.25 25.13 -27.75
N ILE A 14 -21.45 24.72 -28.20
CA ILE A 14 -22.36 23.87 -27.42
C ILE A 14 -21.91 22.40 -27.42
N VAL A 15 -21.14 21.99 -28.44
CA VAL A 15 -20.65 20.60 -28.58
C VAL A 15 -19.25 20.41 -27.96
N ALA A 16 -18.62 21.50 -27.49
CA ALA A 16 -17.25 21.51 -26.99
C ALA A 16 -17.12 21.17 -25.48
N PHE A 17 -18.14 20.60 -24.85
CA PHE A 17 -18.05 20.11 -23.47
C PHE A 17 -17.35 18.75 -23.42
N SER A 18 -16.01 18.76 -23.42
CA SER A 18 -15.19 17.55 -23.30
C SER A 18 -14.50 17.40 -21.93
N GLN A 19 -14.76 18.30 -20.98
CA GLN A 19 -14.19 18.20 -19.63
C GLN A 19 -14.97 17.17 -18.80
N GLN A 20 -14.67 15.90 -19.03
CA GLN A 20 -15.11 14.82 -18.16
C GLN A 20 -14.27 14.92 -16.88
N GLN A 21 -14.84 15.55 -15.86
CA GLN A 21 -14.20 15.77 -14.58
C GLN A 21 -14.12 14.43 -13.84
N TYR A 22 -13.03 13.70 -14.03
CA TYR A 22 -12.77 12.45 -13.31
C TYR A 22 -12.42 12.78 -11.85
N GLN A 23 -13.42 12.68 -10.98
CA GLN A 23 -13.33 12.94 -9.54
C GLN A 23 -13.11 11.66 -8.69
N SER A 24 -12.87 10.51 -9.33
CA SER A 24 -12.74 9.22 -8.64
C SER A 24 -11.30 8.73 -8.64
N LEU A 25 -10.84 8.23 -7.50
CA LEU A 25 -9.56 7.52 -7.35
C LEU A 25 -9.60 6.11 -7.98
N LEU A 26 -10.80 5.57 -8.20
CA LEU A 26 -11.01 4.26 -8.83
C LEU A 26 -11.32 4.39 -10.31
N TRP A 27 -10.47 3.77 -11.13
CA TRP A 27 -10.56 3.71 -12.58
C TRP A 27 -10.96 2.32 -13.03
N LYS A 28 -12.00 2.23 -13.86
CA LYS A 28 -12.40 0.99 -14.52
C LYS A 28 -11.82 0.97 -15.93
N ILE A 29 -11.04 -0.06 -16.23
CA ILE A 29 -10.39 -0.29 -17.52
C ILE A 29 -11.17 -1.40 -18.24
N THR A 30 -11.68 -1.09 -19.43
CA THR A 30 -12.40 -2.03 -20.31
C THR A 30 -12.00 -1.80 -21.77
N GLY A 31 -12.03 -2.85 -22.59
CA GLY A 31 -11.70 -2.77 -24.01
C GLY A 31 -10.44 -3.57 -24.37
N ASN A 32 -9.88 -3.32 -25.56
CA ASN A 32 -8.64 -3.93 -26.07
C ASN A 32 -8.52 -5.45 -25.89
N GLY A 33 -9.61 -6.20 -26.11
CA GLY A 33 -9.64 -7.66 -26.00
C GLY A 33 -9.73 -8.22 -24.57
N LEU A 34 -9.90 -7.37 -23.55
CA LEU A 34 -10.12 -7.82 -22.17
C LEU A 34 -11.47 -8.52 -22.02
N LYS A 35 -11.46 -9.75 -21.50
CA LYS A 35 -12.68 -10.56 -21.22
C LYS A 35 -13.43 -10.09 -19.97
N LYS A 36 -12.74 -9.43 -19.04
CA LYS A 36 -13.26 -8.90 -17.78
C LYS A 36 -12.72 -7.48 -17.57
N PRO A 37 -13.47 -6.59 -16.90
CA PRO A 37 -12.95 -5.28 -16.53
C PRO A 37 -11.77 -5.42 -15.56
N SER A 38 -10.77 -4.55 -15.70
CA SER A 38 -9.72 -4.37 -14.70
C SER A 38 -9.95 -3.06 -13.95
N TYR A 39 -9.44 -2.97 -12.73
CA TYR A 39 -9.61 -1.79 -11.89
C TYR A 39 -8.24 -1.27 -11.47
N LEU A 40 -8.02 0.04 -11.58
CA LEU A 40 -6.83 0.72 -11.10
C LEU A 40 -7.26 1.72 -10.03
N TYR A 41 -6.72 1.58 -8.84
CA TYR A 41 -6.95 2.53 -7.76
C TYR A 41 -5.71 3.42 -7.64
N GLY A 42 -5.86 4.71 -7.93
CA GLY A 42 -4.77 5.68 -7.89
C GLY A 42 -4.54 6.17 -6.47
N THR A 43 -3.43 5.76 -5.88
CA THR A 43 -3.02 6.06 -4.49
C THR A 43 -1.91 7.10 -4.40
N MET A 44 -1.33 7.47 -5.54
CA MET A 44 -0.14 8.32 -5.63
C MET A 44 -0.34 9.66 -4.89
N HIS A 45 0.19 9.73 -3.67
CA HIS A 45 0.33 10.93 -2.82
C HIS A 45 -0.95 11.73 -2.56
N VAL A 46 -2.07 11.07 -2.31
CA VAL A 46 -3.31 11.75 -1.92
C VAL A 46 -3.37 11.90 -0.39
N SER A 47 -3.31 13.14 0.09
CA SER A 47 -3.22 13.47 1.53
C SER A 47 -4.45 13.07 2.37
N LYS A 48 -4.16 12.47 3.54
CA LYS A 48 -4.85 12.23 4.84
C LYS A 48 -6.34 11.90 4.92
N LYS A 49 -7.17 12.23 3.94
CA LYS A 49 -8.64 12.24 4.14
C LYS A 49 -9.45 11.64 3.00
N VAL A 50 -8.87 11.52 1.81
CA VAL A 50 -9.60 11.07 0.61
C VAL A 50 -9.33 9.59 0.32
N ALA A 51 -8.12 9.08 0.55
CA ALA A 51 -7.74 7.69 0.25
C ALA A 51 -8.51 6.65 1.10
N PHE A 52 -8.99 7.03 2.29
CA PHE A 52 -9.72 6.15 3.22
C PHE A 52 -11.24 6.10 2.98
N ARG A 53 -11.78 6.89 2.04
CA ARG A 53 -13.19 6.79 1.66
C ARG A 53 -13.36 5.69 0.61
N LEU A 54 -13.07 4.45 1.02
CA LEU A 54 -13.39 3.26 0.24
C LEU A 54 -14.91 3.12 0.24
N ASP A 55 -15.52 3.45 -0.89
CA ASP A 55 -16.96 3.35 -1.10
C ASP A 55 -17.37 1.93 -1.49
N ASP A 56 -18.68 1.69 -1.54
CA ASP A 56 -19.23 0.39 -1.93
C ASP A 56 -18.75 -0.05 -3.33
N VAL A 57 -18.45 0.92 -4.20
CA VAL A 57 -17.94 0.68 -5.56
C VAL A 57 -16.54 0.08 -5.50
N PHE A 58 -15.67 0.55 -4.61
CA PHE A 58 -14.36 -0.05 -4.36
C PHE A 58 -14.49 -1.50 -3.91
N TYR A 59 -15.32 -1.80 -2.90
CA TYR A 59 -15.46 -3.17 -2.39
C TYR A 59 -16.04 -4.11 -3.45
N LYS A 60 -16.96 -3.62 -4.28
CA LYS A 60 -17.51 -4.38 -5.41
C LYS A 60 -16.45 -4.65 -6.49
N ALA A 61 -15.61 -3.67 -6.80
CA ALA A 61 -14.50 -3.84 -7.74
C ALA A 61 -13.47 -4.83 -7.19
N LEU A 62 -13.16 -4.74 -5.90
CA LEU A 62 -12.26 -5.66 -5.21
C LEU A 62 -12.81 -7.08 -5.29
N ASP A 63 -14.09 -7.30 -5.00
CA ASP A 63 -14.76 -8.61 -5.05
C ASP A 63 -14.82 -9.21 -6.46
N GLN A 64 -15.02 -8.38 -7.49
CA GLN A 64 -15.03 -8.82 -8.89
C GLN A 64 -13.65 -9.15 -9.47
N SER A 65 -12.57 -8.73 -8.81
CA SER A 65 -11.21 -8.90 -9.32
C SER A 65 -10.65 -10.30 -9.03
N ASP A 66 -10.14 -11.01 -10.03
CA ASP A 66 -9.58 -12.36 -9.83
C ASP A 66 -8.19 -12.32 -9.15
N CYS A 67 -7.46 -11.21 -9.33
CA CYS A 67 -6.11 -10.99 -8.81
C CYS A 67 -5.93 -9.55 -8.36
N ILE A 68 -4.94 -9.33 -7.48
CA ILE A 68 -4.60 -8.02 -6.92
C ILE A 68 -3.09 -7.84 -7.07
N ALA A 69 -2.69 -6.66 -7.55
CA ALA A 69 -1.33 -6.17 -7.55
C ALA A 69 -1.26 -4.92 -6.65
N LEU A 70 -0.25 -4.85 -5.79
CA LEU A 70 -0.05 -3.77 -4.82
C LEU A 70 1.24 -3.03 -5.14
N GLU A 71 1.41 -1.82 -4.61
CA GLU A 71 2.66 -1.06 -4.80
C GLU A 71 3.83 -1.72 -4.06
N SER A 72 3.54 -2.34 -2.93
CA SER A 72 4.50 -3.06 -2.12
C SER A 72 3.92 -4.37 -1.56
N ASP A 73 4.78 -5.36 -1.33
CA ASP A 73 4.38 -6.65 -0.76
C ASP A 73 4.55 -6.64 0.77
N PRO A 74 3.45 -6.61 1.55
CA PRO A 74 3.53 -6.54 3.00
C PRO A 74 4.10 -7.81 3.67
N THR A 75 4.18 -8.92 2.94
CA THR A 75 4.78 -10.16 3.46
C THR A 75 6.30 -10.07 3.61
N THR A 76 6.95 -9.17 2.86
CA THR A 76 8.40 -8.99 2.87
C THR A 76 8.88 -8.07 4.00
N TRP A 77 8.01 -7.20 4.52
CA TRP A 77 8.39 -6.18 5.49
C TRP A 77 8.97 -6.73 6.81
N PRO A 78 8.42 -7.80 7.42
CA PRO A 78 8.98 -8.36 8.65
C PRO A 78 10.42 -8.84 8.48
N GLY A 79 10.72 -9.53 7.36
CA GLY A 79 12.06 -10.00 7.04
C GLY A 79 13.04 -8.85 6.86
N PHE A 80 12.65 -7.85 6.06
CA PHE A 80 13.45 -6.64 5.84
C PHE A 80 13.76 -5.89 7.15
N ASN A 81 12.77 -5.70 8.02
CA ASN A 81 12.99 -5.02 9.30
C ASN A 81 13.83 -5.85 10.27
N TYR A 82 13.69 -7.17 10.25
CA TYR A 82 14.54 -8.06 11.04
C TYR A 82 16.01 -7.98 10.60
N GLU A 83 16.28 -8.03 9.30
CA GLU A 83 17.63 -7.86 8.76
C GLU A 83 18.22 -6.49 9.11
N MET A 84 17.42 -5.43 8.99
CA MET A 84 17.83 -4.07 9.38
C MET A 84 18.13 -3.96 10.89
N MET A 85 17.34 -4.62 11.73
CA MET A 85 17.58 -4.67 13.18
C MET A 85 18.88 -5.42 13.49
N LEU A 86 19.10 -6.58 12.87
CA LEU A 86 20.35 -7.35 13.03
C LEU A 86 21.57 -6.55 12.59
N GLY A 87 21.48 -5.83 11.46
CA GLY A 87 22.55 -4.96 10.97
C GLY A 87 22.91 -3.85 11.97
N GLN A 88 21.91 -3.21 12.58
CA GLN A 88 22.12 -2.21 13.63
C GLN A 88 22.71 -2.81 14.91
N MET A 89 22.19 -3.95 15.37
CA MET A 89 22.75 -4.65 16.53
C MET A 89 24.20 -5.06 16.30
N ALA A 90 24.52 -5.59 15.11
CA ALA A 90 25.87 -5.97 14.74
C ALA A 90 26.82 -4.75 14.76
N ALA A 91 26.38 -3.59 14.27
CA ALA A 91 27.16 -2.35 14.35
C ALA A 91 27.44 -1.92 15.80
N TYR A 92 26.49 -2.12 16.72
CA TYR A 92 26.67 -1.85 18.15
C TYR A 92 27.60 -2.86 18.85
N THR A 93 27.56 -4.14 18.48
CA THR A 93 28.37 -5.19 19.13
C THR A 93 29.81 -5.31 18.61
N ASN A 94 30.12 -4.74 17.43
CA ASN A 94 31.46 -4.80 16.82
C ASN A 94 32.55 -4.01 17.57
N TYR A 95 32.24 -3.42 18.73
CA TYR A 95 33.20 -2.71 19.59
C TYR A 95 33.83 -3.57 20.70
N ASN A 96 33.60 -4.88 20.73
CA ASN A 96 34.15 -5.76 21.77
C ASN A 96 34.99 -6.90 21.17
N ASP A 97 36.25 -7.00 21.58
CA ASP A 97 37.31 -7.96 21.16
C ASP A 97 37.01 -9.46 21.43
N ASN A 98 35.76 -9.80 21.74
CA ASN A 98 35.33 -11.09 22.27
C ASN A 98 34.44 -11.88 21.29
N PHE A 99 34.70 -11.77 19.99
CA PHE A 99 33.91 -12.44 18.93
C PHE A 99 33.84 -13.97 19.13
N TYR A 100 35.00 -14.63 19.30
CA TYR A 100 35.06 -16.09 19.42
C TYR A 100 34.52 -16.63 20.75
N THR A 101 34.58 -15.85 21.83
CA THR A 101 34.03 -16.26 23.14
C THR A 101 32.51 -16.12 23.19
N ASN A 102 31.91 -15.32 22.31
CA ASN A 102 30.46 -15.12 22.24
C ASN A 102 29.77 -16.04 21.22
N LEU A 103 30.48 -16.55 20.20
CA LEU A 103 29.91 -17.42 19.16
C LEU A 103 29.27 -18.71 19.70
N PHE A 104 29.77 -19.21 20.82
CA PHE A 104 29.37 -20.51 21.40
C PHE A 104 28.58 -20.38 22.70
N LYS A 105 28.21 -19.17 23.13
CA LYS A 105 27.35 -18.95 24.30
C LYS A 105 25.90 -19.11 23.88
N LEU A 106 25.47 -20.36 23.68
CA LEU A 106 24.04 -20.66 23.56
C LEU A 106 23.42 -20.64 24.97
N THR A 107 23.24 -19.44 25.52
CA THR A 107 22.53 -19.26 26.79
C THR A 107 21.06 -19.55 26.57
N HIS A 108 20.45 -20.40 27.42
CA HIS A 108 19.00 -20.61 27.37
C HIS A 108 18.31 -19.25 27.57
N PRO A 109 17.47 -18.81 26.62
CA PRO A 109 16.83 -17.50 26.73
C PRO A 109 15.93 -17.50 27.97
N GLU A 110 16.04 -16.47 28.81
CA GLU A 110 15.16 -16.33 29.95
C GLU A 110 13.70 -16.29 29.49
N GLU A 111 12.79 -16.86 30.28
CA GLU A 111 11.36 -16.91 29.96
C GLU A 111 10.79 -15.51 29.64
N MET A 112 11.31 -14.47 30.30
CA MET A 112 10.99 -13.07 30.04
C MET A 112 11.43 -12.61 28.64
N ALA A 113 12.58 -13.06 28.15
CA ALA A 113 13.07 -12.76 26.80
C ALA A 113 12.21 -13.45 25.73
N ILE A 114 11.80 -14.71 25.96
CA ILE A 114 10.87 -15.43 25.07
C ILE A 114 9.49 -14.74 25.05
N ARG A 115 8.98 -14.34 26.22
CA ARG A 115 7.73 -13.56 26.30
C ARG A 115 7.87 -12.19 25.63
N GLY A 116 9.04 -11.57 25.74
CA GLY A 116 9.38 -10.32 25.09
C GLY A 116 9.37 -10.44 23.56
N SER A 117 9.98 -11.48 22.99
CA SER A 117 10.03 -11.67 21.55
C SER A 117 8.65 -11.93 20.94
N VAL A 118 7.82 -12.77 21.57
CA VAL A 118 6.43 -13.00 21.12
C VAL A 118 5.57 -11.73 21.20
N ARG A 119 5.85 -10.85 22.18
CA ARG A 119 5.19 -9.54 22.28
C ARG A 119 5.75 -8.54 21.26
N MET A 120 7.03 -8.62 20.93
CA MET A 120 7.66 -7.79 19.89
C MET A 120 7.05 -8.07 18.52
N ASP A 121 6.70 -9.32 18.18
CA ASP A 121 5.98 -9.63 16.94
C ASP A 121 4.66 -8.85 16.84
N ASN A 122 3.88 -8.80 17.93
CA ASN A 122 2.65 -8.00 17.99
C ASN A 122 2.94 -6.50 17.88
N ASN A 123 3.99 -5.98 18.53
CA ASN A 123 4.36 -4.58 18.42
C ASN A 123 4.86 -4.20 17.02
N ALA A 124 5.59 -5.09 16.35
CA ALA A 124 6.06 -4.89 14.98
C ALA A 124 4.87 -4.87 14.00
N VAL A 125 3.92 -5.80 14.15
CA VAL A 125 2.65 -5.80 13.41
C VAL A 125 1.88 -4.50 13.65
N ASN A 126 1.74 -4.07 14.91
CA ASN A 126 1.11 -2.81 15.25
C ASN A 126 1.88 -1.60 14.69
N ALA A 127 3.21 -1.65 14.63
CA ALA A 127 4.03 -0.60 14.03
C ALA A 127 3.80 -0.48 12.52
N TYR A 128 3.51 -1.58 11.80
CA TYR A 128 3.08 -1.51 10.39
C TYR A 128 1.67 -0.93 10.24
N LEU A 129 0.77 -1.21 11.20
CA LEU A 129 -0.62 -0.72 11.16
C LEU A 129 -0.77 0.74 11.59
N TYR A 130 0.09 1.23 12.49
CA TYR A 130 -0.07 2.51 13.18
C TYR A 130 1.20 3.37 13.17
N ARG A 131 2.05 3.27 12.13
CA ARG A 131 3.29 4.06 12.03
C ARG A 131 2.98 5.55 11.97
N LYS A 132 2.74 6.18 13.12
CA LYS A 132 2.56 7.63 13.26
C LYS A 132 3.90 8.21 13.69
N SER A 133 4.68 8.70 12.74
CA SER A 133 5.87 9.50 13.01
C SER A 133 5.56 10.93 12.59
N SER A 134 5.69 11.86 13.54
CA SER A 134 5.42 13.29 13.39
C SER A 134 6.14 13.96 12.21
N SER A 135 7.09 13.27 11.59
CA SER A 135 7.93 13.76 10.50
C SER A 135 7.71 13.03 9.16
N SER A 136 6.91 11.96 9.12
CA SER A 136 6.69 11.10 7.93
C SER A 136 5.25 11.02 7.46
N ASP A 137 4.41 11.97 7.89
CA ASP A 137 2.96 12.07 7.65
C ASP A 137 2.49 11.76 6.21
N ASN A 138 3.35 11.88 5.19
CA ASN A 138 3.00 11.69 3.79
C ASN A 138 3.10 10.24 3.28
N PHE A 139 3.85 9.35 3.93
CA PHE A 139 4.04 7.95 3.47
C PHE A 139 3.31 6.90 4.33
N GLU A 140 2.68 7.35 5.41
CA GLU A 140 1.99 6.49 6.39
C GLU A 140 0.72 5.86 5.79
N GLU A 141 0.14 6.50 4.78
CA GLU A 141 -1.16 6.14 4.21
C GLU A 141 -1.07 5.09 3.10
N GLU A 142 -0.05 5.18 2.25
CA GLU A 142 0.21 4.23 1.15
C GLU A 142 0.47 2.83 1.73
N THR A 143 1.29 2.77 2.79
CA THR A 143 1.61 1.54 3.52
C THR A 143 0.37 0.90 4.16
N TYR A 144 -0.50 1.70 4.78
CA TYR A 144 -1.71 1.17 5.42
C TYR A 144 -2.70 0.61 4.39
N LEU A 145 -2.86 1.29 3.26
CA LEU A 145 -3.81 0.88 2.23
C LEU A 145 -3.36 -0.40 1.55
N ASP A 146 -2.07 -0.53 1.20
CA ASP A 146 -1.51 -1.79 0.68
C ASP A 146 -1.76 -2.94 1.66
N MET A 147 -1.50 -2.74 2.95
CA MET A 147 -1.79 -3.73 3.99
C MET A 147 -3.29 -4.06 4.09
N PHE A 148 -4.17 -3.06 4.00
CA PHE A 148 -5.61 -3.27 4.06
C PHE A 148 -6.13 -4.08 2.86
N ILE A 149 -5.75 -3.68 1.65
CA ILE A 149 -6.14 -4.37 0.40
C ILE A 149 -5.53 -5.77 0.40
N PHE A 150 -4.30 -5.93 0.87
CA PHE A 150 -3.67 -7.23 1.07
C PHE A 150 -4.48 -8.11 2.02
N GLN A 151 -4.90 -7.62 3.19
CA GLN A 151 -5.71 -8.43 4.10
C GLN A 151 -7.09 -8.76 3.53
N ALA A 152 -7.73 -7.81 2.83
CA ALA A 152 -9.04 -8.00 2.21
C ALA A 152 -9.00 -9.02 1.06
N GLY A 153 -7.97 -8.98 0.21
CA GLY A 153 -7.73 -9.95 -0.85
C GLY A 153 -7.46 -11.36 -0.32
N LYS A 154 -6.79 -11.48 0.83
CA LYS A 154 -6.35 -12.76 1.39
C LYS A 154 -7.54 -13.52 1.93
N LYS A 155 -8.50 -12.80 2.52
CA LYS A 155 -9.79 -13.35 2.96
C LYS A 155 -10.66 -13.83 1.80
N THR A 156 -10.47 -13.28 0.60
CA THR A 156 -11.28 -13.58 -0.59
C THR A 156 -10.64 -14.58 -1.56
N ILE A 157 -9.53 -15.24 -1.17
CA ILE A 157 -8.81 -16.26 -1.96
C ILE A 157 -8.44 -15.75 -3.37
N LYS A 158 -7.94 -14.51 -3.46
CA LYS A 158 -7.46 -13.94 -4.72
C LYS A 158 -5.97 -14.20 -4.88
N LYS A 159 -5.54 -14.47 -6.12
CA LYS A 159 -4.11 -14.69 -6.43
C LYS A 159 -3.39 -13.34 -6.42
N TYR A 160 -2.32 -13.22 -5.64
CA TYR A 160 -1.45 -12.05 -5.67
C TYR A 160 -0.47 -12.15 -6.82
N MET A 161 -0.27 -11.02 -7.50
CA MET A 161 0.85 -10.86 -8.43
C MET A 161 1.93 -10.01 -7.74
N PRO A 162 3.21 -10.41 -7.86
CA PRO A 162 4.33 -9.64 -7.36
C PRO A 162 4.55 -8.35 -8.15
#